data_AF-A0A9W4TLP0-F1
#
_entry.id   AF-A0A9W4TLP0-F1
#
_cell.length_a   1.000
_cell.length_b   1.000
_cell.length_c   1.000
_cell.angle_alpha   90.00
_cell.angle_beta   90.00
_cell.angle_gamma   90.00
#
_symmetry.space_group_name_H-M   'P 1'
#
loop_
_entity.id
_entity.type
_entity.pdbx_description
1 polymer ?
#
loop_
_entity_poly.entity_id
_entity_poly.type
_entity_poly.pdbx_seq_one_letter_code
_entity_poly.pdbx_strand_id
1 'polypeptide(L)' 'MKLSTYGFLILGILFGIGFITSLFKDGVQELFFFVVHIWVYRIYKLIFSFLFIYAYFRIRAKERKV' A
#
# COMPACT_ATOMS: atom_id res chain seq x y z
N MET A 1 2.03 -12.40 -18.18
CA MET A 1 2.44 -11.11 -17.58
C MET A 1 2.76 -11.26 -16.08
N LYS A 2 3.57 -12.25 -15.68
CA LYS A 2 3.74 -12.61 -14.25
C LYS A 2 4.45 -11.53 -13.43
N LEU A 3 5.45 -10.84 -14.01
CA LEU A 3 6.27 -9.86 -13.28
C LEU A 3 5.46 -8.64 -12.81
N SER A 4 4.53 -8.14 -13.65
CA SER A 4 3.70 -6.98 -13.31
C SER A 4 2.77 -7.26 -12.14
N THR A 5 2.22 -8.48 -12.06
CA THR A 5 1.28 -8.89 -11.02
C THR A 5 1.97 -8.93 -9.65
N TYR A 6 3.17 -9.50 -9.55
CA TYR A 6 3.94 -9.48 -8.31
C TYR A 6 4.37 -8.07 -7.89
N GLY A 7 4.53 -7.13 -8.83
CA GLY A 7 4.78 -5.71 -8.54
C GLY A 7 3.70 -5.08 -7.66
N PHE A 8 2.42 -5.38 -7.93
CA PHE A 8 1.30 -4.92 -7.08
C PHE A 8 1.39 -5.49 -5.67
N LEU A 9 1.77 -6.76 -5.52
CA LEU A 9 1.93 -7.37 -4.20
C LEU A 9 3.08 -6.73 -3.41
N ILE A 10 4.23 -6.51 -4.06
CA ILE A 10 5.39 -5.87 -3.43
C ILE A 10 5.05 -4.45 -3.00
N LEU A 11 4.40 -3.66 -3.85
CA LEU A 11 3.93 -2.32 -3.50
C LEU A 11 2.95 -2.36 -2.32
N GLY A 12 1.99 -3.28 -2.34
CA GLY A 12 1.06 -3.45 -1.21
C GLY A 12 1.77 -3.74 0.11
N ILE A 13 2.73 -4.65 0.11
CA ILE A 13 3.54 -5.00 1.29
C ILE A 13 4.38 -3.80 1.75
N LEU A 14 5.05 -3.09 0.84
CA LEU A 14 5.85 -1.90 1.19
C LEU A 14 4.99 -0.81 1.83
N PHE A 15 3.79 -0.58 1.30
CA PHE A 15 2.83 0.36 1.90
C PHE A 15 2.34 -0.12 3.27
N GLY A 16 2.09 -1.42 3.43
CA GLY A 16 1.71 -2.03 4.72
C GLY A 16 2.82 -1.93 5.77
N ILE A 17 4.07 -2.18 5.43
CA ILE A 17 5.22 -1.98 6.33
C ILE A 17 5.35 -0.49 6.68
N GLY A 18 5.19 0.40 5.70
CA GLY A 18 5.16 1.84 5.92
C GLY A 18 4.05 2.29 6.87
N PHE A 19 2.89 1.62 6.84
CA PHE A 19 1.83 1.82 7.80
C PHE A 19 2.23 1.33 9.21
N ILE A 20 2.71 0.10 9.34
CA ILE A 20 3.10 -0.48 10.64
C ILE A 20 4.18 0.36 11.32
N THR A 21 5.23 0.74 10.58
CA THR A 21 6.31 1.59 11.10
C THR A 21 5.82 2.97 11.52
N SER A 22 4.74 3.49 10.92
CA SER A 22 4.13 4.76 11.32
C SER A 22 3.30 4.68 12.60
N LEU A 23 2.95 3.47 13.08
CA LEU A 23 2.25 3.31 14.36
C LEU A 23 3.15 3.61 15.56
N PHE A 24 4.47 3.45 15.40
CA PHE A 24 5.49 3.73 16.42
C PHE A 24 6.06 5.15 16.31
N LYS A 25 5.51 5.98 15.41
CA LYS A 25 5.93 7.36 15.20
C LYS A 25 4.75 8.29 15.45
N ASP A 26 4.99 9.34 16.22
CA ASP A 26 4.00 10.38 16.51
C ASP A 26 4.40 11.71 15.88
N GLY A 27 3.41 12.58 15.66
CA GLY A 27 3.61 13.93 15.12
C GLY A 27 3.15 14.10 13.66
N VAL A 28 4.02 14.69 12.84
CA VAL A 28 3.72 15.10 11.47
C VAL A 28 4.68 14.39 10.52
N GLN A 29 4.16 13.89 9.40
CA GLN A 29 4.94 13.19 8.38
C GLN A 29 4.89 13.96 7.08
N GLU A 30 6.00 13.99 6.35
CA GLU A 30 6.01 14.51 4.99
C GLU A 30 5.40 13.48 4.03
N LEU A 31 4.36 13.91 3.32
CA LEU A 31 3.70 13.15 2.28
C LEU A 31 3.71 14.02 1.01
N PHE A 32 4.47 13.60 -0.01
CA PHE A 32 4.59 14.30 -1.30
C PHE A 32 4.86 15.81 -1.15
N PHE A 33 5.88 16.19 -0.38
CA PHE A 33 6.27 17.59 -0.15
C PHE A 33 5.31 18.41 0.74
N PHE A 34 4.27 17.79 1.30
CA PHE A 34 3.38 18.42 2.27
C PHE A 34 3.48 17.75 3.63
N VAL A 35 3.54 18.57 4.69
CA VAL A 35 3.47 18.11 6.06
C VAL A 35 2.02 17.75 6.39
N VAL A 36 1.76 16.45 6.58
CA VAL A 36 0.42 15.94 6.89
C VAL A 36 0.38 15.32 8.28
N HIS A 37 -0.77 15.43 8.92
CA HIS A 37 -1.01 14.80 10.21
C HIS A 37 -0.77 13.28 10.11
N ILE A 38 -0.16 12.68 11.13
CA ILE A 38 0.19 11.26 11.14
C ILE A 38 -1.02 10.35 10.83
N TRP A 39 -2.21 10.73 11.25
CA TRP A 39 -3.45 9.98 10.96
C TRP A 39 -3.79 9.98 9.47
N VAL A 40 -3.58 11.10 8.76
CA VAL A 40 -3.80 11.18 7.31
C VAL A 40 -2.76 10.32 6.59
N TYR A 41 -1.50 10.38 7.01
CA TYR A 41 -0.43 9.51 6.51
C TYR A 41 -0.76 8.03 6.69
N ARG A 42 -1.25 7.64 7.87
CA ARG A 42 -1.66 6.27 8.23
C ARG A 42 -2.81 5.79 7.34
N ILE A 43 -3.89 6.57 7.21
CA ILE A 43 -5.04 6.22 6.36
C ILE A 43 -4.60 6.06 4.91
N TYR A 44 -3.80 7.00 4.39
CA TYR A 44 -3.25 6.92 3.05
C TYR A 44 -2.46 5.62 2.83
N LYS A 45 -1.54 5.29 3.73
CA LYS A 45 -0.74 4.06 3.62
C LYS A 45 -1.60 2.80 3.63
N LEU A 46 -2.62 2.78 4.48
CA LEU A 46 -3.52 1.63 4.63
C LEU A 46 -4.42 1.45 3.40
N ILE A 47 -5.00 2.53 2.87
CA ILE A 47 -5.81 2.50 1.64
C ILE A 47 -5.00 1.99 0.47
N PHE A 48 -3.79 2.54 0.25
CA PHE A 48 -2.94 2.10 -0.87
C PHE A 48 -2.48 0.66 -0.70
N SER A 49 -2.09 0.24 0.50
CA SER A 49 -1.78 -1.16 0.81
C SER A 49 -2.94 -2.07 0.41
N PHE A 50 -4.16 -1.74 0.84
CA PHE A 50 -5.35 -2.52 0.51
C PHE A 50 -5.64 -2.54 -0.99
N LEU A 51 -5.59 -1.40 -1.67
CA LEU A 51 -5.82 -1.30 -3.12
C LEU A 51 -4.83 -2.14 -3.92
N PHE A 52 -3.54 -2.08 -3.58
CA PHE A 52 -2.50 -2.85 -4.27
C PHE A 52 -2.66 -4.36 -4.04
N ILE A 53 -2.93 -4.79 -2.81
CA ILE A 53 -3.18 -6.20 -2.49
C ILE A 53 -4.45 -6.69 -3.18
N TYR A 54 -5.52 -5.91 -3.14
CA TYR A 54 -6.79 -6.23 -3.80
C TYR A 54 -6.61 -6.35 -5.32
N ALA A 55 -5.89 -5.42 -5.95
CA ALA A 55 -5.57 -5.46 -7.37
C ALA A 55 -4.78 -6.72 -7.73
N TYR A 56 -3.78 -7.10 -6.92
CA TYR A 56 -3.04 -8.35 -7.08
C TYR A 56 -3.97 -9.57 -7.09
N PHE A 57 -4.83 -9.69 -6.08
CA PHE A 57 -5.77 -10.83 -6.00
C PHE A 57 -6.77 -10.84 -7.15
N ARG A 58 -7.26 -9.67 -7.58
CA ARG A 58 -8.19 -9.55 -8.71
C ARG A 58 -7.54 -9.98 -10.02
N ILE A 59 -6.31 -9.54 -10.29
CA ILE A 59 -5.55 -9.95 -11.49
C ILE A 59 -5.28 -11.45 -11.45
N ARG A 60 -4.83 -11.99 -10.31
CA ARG A 60 -4.60 -13.43 -10.13
C ARG A 60 -5.87 -14.27 -10.30
N ALA A 61 -7.01 -13.78 -9.82
CA ALA A 61 -8.29 -14.45 -10.00
C ALA A 61 -8.71 -14.48 -11.48
N LYS A 62 -8.44 -13.41 -12.23
CA LYS A 62 -8.68 -13.36 -13.68
C LYS A 62 -7.73 -14.29 -14.44
N GLU A 63 -6.45 -14.32 -14.07
CA GLU A 63 -5.44 -15.23 -14.65
C GLU A 63 -5.74 -16.72 -14.39
N ARG A 64 -6.41 -17.06 -13.29
CA ARG A 64 -6.80 -18.47 -13.00
C ARG A 64 -8.07 -18.93 -13.70
N LYS A 65 -8.88 -18.00 -14.24
CA LYS A 65 -10.12 -18.31 -14.95
C LYS A 65 -9.94 -18.42 -16.47
N VAL A 66 -8.75 -18.10 -16.97
CA VAL A 66 -8.31 -18.24 -18.37
C VAL A 66 -7.37 -19.42 -18.46
#